data_AF-A0A410UUX6-F1
#
_entry.id   AF-A0A410UUX6-F1
#
_cell.length_a   1.000
_cell.length_b   1.000
_cell.length_c   1.000
_cell.angle_alpha   90.00
_cell.angle_beta   90.00
_cell.angle_gamma   90.00
#
_symmetry.space_group_name_H-M   'P 1'
#
loop_
_entity.id
_entity.type
_entity.pdbx_description
1 polymer ?
#
loop_
_entity_poly.entity_id
_entity_poly.type
_entity_poly.pdbx_seq_one_letter_code
_entity_poly.pdbx_strand_id
1 'polypeptide(L)'
;MMIGKEYPGHVRFDGFDAKAWFGIGTRLAQECHLGFQADFGRRRRDAHLPCKLTAGKARGLRVRKLAGLRLAVPVVPTPSCRALQARARIAGIFPLAASRYDSMQTDSQNALRRQEALIGALADRLRLATGAVARFETHISWILVANDHAWKIKKAVHFDFLDFSSLDARRFYCEEELRLNRRLAPTLYLDVQAITGSVDAPQLAGEGEPIEYALRMRAFTQASLWSERVAIGAITPDEIDQLAGNLAHFHQQAPAAPDGSAWGSPALLQSSANDILATLQASLTETVPASQVAKLSAWHADMHVQLRPVFERRRREGRVREGHGDLHCGNILTLHGHATAFDCIEFSEGLRWIDVLNDLAFATMDLQVLGQPRLAARLRDRYLEATGDYLDLDLLRYYQTLRALVRCKVYVLRLQELAADDPQRAACAQRVQAYLQFALACVQPARAALMITHGFSGSGKSTVAAAVVELCDAVRIRSDVERKRMHGIDAASPAGAAPASGLYAPAASMATYARLALLARRIIAAGWPVIVDAAFLERRQRDAFAALAKELGVPFMMLDVCAGEAILRERVVMRSRRGGDASDAGEAVLEHQRASHEPLSVEEMPYVTQVDSAAGDLVQTVRAAWERLR
;
A
#
# COMPACT_ATOMS: atom_id res chain seq x y z
N MET A 1 -45.43 -1.94 -55.20
CA MET A 1 -46.57 -2.13 -54.27
C MET A 1 -46.04 -2.86 -53.04
N MET A 2 -46.04 -2.17 -51.89
CA MET A 2 -45.91 -2.63 -50.48
C MET A 2 -44.58 -3.31 -50.05
N ILE A 3 -43.64 -2.61 -49.37
CA ILE A 3 -43.47 -2.42 -47.89
C ILE A 3 -43.03 -3.74 -47.20
N GLY A 4 -41.82 -3.86 -46.62
CA GLY A 4 -41.46 -3.27 -45.33
C GLY A 4 -39.97 -3.41 -44.93
N LYS A 5 -39.52 -2.39 -44.20
CA LYS A 5 -38.19 -2.17 -43.59
C LYS A 5 -38.03 -2.96 -42.28
N GLU A 6 -36.79 -3.31 -41.90
CA GLU A 6 -36.17 -2.82 -40.65
C GLU A 6 -34.65 -3.09 -40.59
N TYR A 7 -33.96 -2.22 -39.86
CA TYR A 7 -32.53 -1.86 -39.92
C TYR A 7 -31.59 -2.75 -39.06
N PRO A 8 -30.28 -2.76 -39.35
CA PRO A 8 -29.24 -3.36 -38.49
C PRO A 8 -28.67 -2.34 -37.49
N GLY A 9 -28.41 -2.74 -36.24
CA GLY A 9 -27.74 -1.86 -35.29
C GLY A 9 -27.74 -2.27 -33.81
N HIS A 10 -27.38 -3.52 -33.49
CA HIS A 10 -26.99 -3.86 -32.12
C HIS A 10 -25.46 -3.82 -32.01
N VAL A 11 -24.91 -2.67 -31.59
CA VAL A 11 -23.58 -2.64 -30.98
C VAL A 11 -23.75 -3.16 -29.55
N ARG A 12 -23.29 -4.38 -29.30
CA ARG A 12 -23.13 -4.90 -27.94
C ARG A 12 -21.99 -4.15 -27.26
N PHE A 13 -22.30 -3.45 -26.18
CA PHE A 13 -21.33 -2.83 -25.28
C PHE A 13 -20.89 -3.86 -24.23
N ASP A 14 -20.06 -4.82 -24.63
CA ASP A 14 -19.34 -5.68 -23.69
C ASP A 14 -18.09 -4.91 -23.21
N GLY A 15 -18.08 -4.36 -21.98
CA GLY A 15 -16.84 -3.78 -21.43
C GLY A 15 -16.94 -2.78 -20.26
N PHE A 16 -18.12 -2.25 -19.93
CA PHE A 16 -18.30 -1.34 -18.80
C PHE A 16 -18.96 -2.06 -17.62
N ASP A 17 -18.16 -2.78 -16.82
CA ASP A 17 -18.58 -3.36 -15.53
C ASP A 17 -18.37 -2.31 -14.41
N ALA A 18 -19.15 -2.40 -13.34
CA ALA A 18 -19.20 -1.46 -12.23
C ALA A 18 -17.93 -1.45 -11.36
N LYS A 19 -17.17 -2.55 -11.31
CA LYS A 19 -16.01 -2.77 -10.39
C LYS A 19 -14.91 -1.71 -10.41
N ALA A 20 -14.76 -0.94 -11.50
CA ALA A 20 -13.61 -0.09 -11.81
C ALA A 20 -13.67 1.24 -11.08
N TRP A 21 -14.90 1.63 -10.80
CA TRP A 21 -15.26 2.89 -10.19
C TRP A 21 -15.52 2.73 -8.68
N PHE A 22 -15.40 1.51 -8.16
CA PHE A 22 -15.39 1.24 -6.73
C PHE A 22 -13.98 1.43 -6.17
N GLY A 23 -13.65 2.68 -5.87
CA GLY A 23 -12.65 3.03 -4.89
C GLY A 23 -12.93 2.34 -3.55
N ILE A 24 -12.01 1.49 -3.11
CA ILE A 24 -12.17 0.76 -1.84
C ILE A 24 -11.96 1.68 -0.63
N GLY A 25 -11.36 2.86 -0.84
CA GLY A 25 -11.21 3.92 0.17
C GLY A 25 -12.51 4.23 0.91
N THR A 26 -13.65 4.13 0.22
CA THR A 26 -14.98 4.45 0.80
C THR A 26 -15.50 3.41 1.79
N ARG A 27 -15.09 2.14 1.69
CA ARG A 27 -15.44 1.09 2.67
C ARG A 27 -14.48 1.04 3.85
N LEU A 28 -13.21 1.44 3.65
CA LEU A 28 -12.22 1.50 4.74
C LEU A 28 -12.57 2.52 5.82
N ALA A 29 -13.23 3.60 5.42
CA ALA A 29 -13.56 4.71 6.28
C ALA A 29 -14.79 4.45 7.17
N GLN A 30 -15.75 3.63 6.69
CA GLN A 30 -16.97 3.27 7.42
C GLN A 30 -16.74 2.64 8.78
N GLU A 31 -15.58 2.02 9.01
CA GLU A 31 -15.44 1.12 10.15
C GLU A 31 -14.18 1.30 10.98
N CYS A 32 -13.34 2.29 10.66
CA CYS A 32 -12.15 2.57 11.45
C CYS A 32 -12.42 3.37 12.74
N HIS A 33 -13.65 3.81 13.06
CA HIS A 33 -13.87 4.76 14.17
C HIS A 33 -15.11 4.57 15.07
N LEU A 34 -15.45 3.34 15.48
CA LEU A 34 -16.21 3.16 16.74
C LEU A 34 -15.27 3.43 17.95
N GLY A 35 -14.88 4.69 18.11
CA GLY A 35 -13.84 5.14 19.03
C GLY A 35 -14.14 6.49 19.68
N PHE A 36 -15.41 6.78 19.97
CA PHE A 36 -15.78 7.78 20.98
C PHE A 36 -17.09 7.34 21.66
N GLN A 37 -16.98 6.51 22.70
CA GLN A 37 -18.03 6.44 23.71
C GLN A 37 -17.47 6.79 25.07
N ALA A 38 -18.14 7.79 25.65
CA ALA A 38 -17.88 8.36 26.95
C ALA A 38 -17.87 7.30 28.06
N ASP A 39 -16.98 7.56 29.00
CA ASP A 39 -16.75 6.87 30.26
C ASP A 39 -18.07 6.54 31.00
N PHE A 40 -18.46 5.27 31.00
CA PHE A 40 -19.36 4.71 32.01
C PHE A 40 -18.80 3.38 32.50
N GLY A 41 -18.12 3.45 33.65
CA GLY A 41 -17.36 2.37 34.25
C GLY A 41 -18.16 1.08 34.43
N ARG A 42 -17.61 -0.03 33.91
CA ARG A 42 -18.06 -1.38 34.27
C ARG A 42 -17.19 -1.97 35.37
N ARG A 43 -17.76 -2.04 36.57
CA ARG A 43 -17.27 -2.92 37.66
C ARG A 43 -17.48 -4.38 37.24
N ARG A 44 -16.40 -5.17 37.28
CA ARG A 44 -16.46 -6.63 37.26
C ARG A 44 -17.12 -7.16 38.55
N ARG A 45 -17.88 -8.25 38.43
CA ARG A 45 -18.00 -9.30 39.47
C ARG A 45 -18.64 -10.59 38.93
N ASP A 46 -17.81 -11.62 38.85
CA ASP A 46 -17.95 -13.00 39.36
C ASP A 46 -19.33 -13.70 39.52
N ALA A 47 -19.42 -14.82 38.78
CA ALA A 47 -19.55 -16.22 39.24
C ALA A 47 -20.93 -16.92 39.45
N HIS A 48 -20.94 -18.17 38.93
CA HIS A 48 -21.54 -19.43 39.39
C HIS A 48 -22.85 -19.96 38.79
N LEU A 49 -22.80 -21.19 38.23
CA LEU A 49 -23.35 -22.49 38.76
C LEU A 49 -23.11 -23.65 37.74
N PRO A 50 -23.34 -24.97 38.02
CA PRO A 50 -22.42 -25.91 38.70
C PRO A 50 -22.21 -27.30 38.01
N CYS A 51 -21.33 -28.14 38.61
CA CYS A 51 -21.30 -29.63 38.63
C CYS A 51 -21.04 -30.39 37.30
N LYS A 52 -20.11 -31.38 37.17
CA LYS A 52 -19.72 -32.52 38.04
C LYS A 52 -18.40 -33.17 37.55
N LEU A 53 -17.67 -33.82 38.49
CA LEU A 53 -16.69 -34.94 38.35
C LEU A 53 -15.32 -34.56 37.72
N THR A 54 -14.13 -34.95 38.23
CA THR A 54 -13.67 -36.01 39.14
C THR A 54 -12.33 -35.63 39.81
N ALA A 55 -11.97 -36.38 40.86
CA ALA A 55 -10.91 -36.15 41.85
C ALA A 55 -9.44 -36.08 41.35
N GLY A 56 -8.57 -35.40 42.13
CA GLY A 56 -7.12 -35.52 41.95
C GLY A 56 -6.21 -34.58 42.77
N LYS A 57 -6.17 -34.75 44.11
CA LYS A 57 -5.02 -34.52 45.03
C LYS A 57 -4.23 -33.17 45.01
N ALA A 58 -4.52 -32.38 46.06
CA ALA A 58 -3.63 -32.05 47.20
C ALA A 58 -2.53 -30.96 47.13
N ARG A 59 -2.52 -30.19 48.24
CA ARG A 59 -1.49 -29.31 48.84
C ARG A 59 -1.36 -27.93 48.19
N GLY A 60 -1.58 -26.79 48.85
CA GLY A 60 -1.76 -26.44 50.25
C GLY A 60 -1.07 -25.08 50.46
N LEU A 61 -1.74 -24.08 51.04
CA LEU A 61 -1.15 -23.09 51.97
C LEU A 61 -2.24 -22.13 52.48
N ARG A 62 -2.21 -21.89 53.79
CA ARG A 62 -3.08 -20.99 54.57
C ARG A 62 -2.52 -19.57 54.54
N VAL A 63 -3.35 -18.52 54.43
CA VAL A 63 -3.17 -17.24 55.17
C VAL A 63 -4.54 -16.62 55.49
N ARG A 64 -4.58 -15.91 56.62
CA ARG A 64 -5.69 -15.59 57.53
C ARG A 64 -6.66 -14.47 57.09
N LYS A 65 -7.88 -14.57 57.64
CA LYS A 65 -8.96 -13.57 57.77
C LYS A 65 -8.57 -12.33 58.59
N LEU A 66 -9.16 -11.19 58.22
CA LEU A 66 -9.65 -10.08 59.08
C LEU A 66 -10.88 -9.51 58.34
N ALA A 67 -12.13 -9.73 58.82
CA ALA A 67 -12.95 -8.81 59.62
C ALA A 67 -13.02 -7.38 59.03
N GLY A 68 -14.16 -6.77 58.70
CA GLY A 68 -15.57 -7.05 58.87
C GLY A 68 -16.40 -5.88 58.31
N LEU A 69 -17.73 -5.97 58.48
CA LEU A 69 -18.84 -5.02 58.24
C LEU A 69 -19.87 -5.54 57.22
N ARG A 70 -21.04 -5.91 57.78
CA ARG A 70 -22.29 -6.21 57.10
C ARG A 70 -23.10 -4.92 56.97
N LEU A 71 -23.70 -4.69 55.81
CA LEU A 71 -24.91 -3.89 55.66
C LEU A 71 -25.82 -4.58 54.64
N ALA A 72 -27.07 -4.75 55.03
CA ALA A 72 -28.10 -5.53 54.35
C ALA A 72 -28.54 -4.87 53.02
N VAL A 73 -28.83 -5.70 52.02
CA VAL A 73 -29.49 -5.30 50.76
C VAL A 73 -30.75 -6.14 50.61
N PRO A 74 -31.94 -5.55 50.38
CA PRO A 74 -33.15 -6.31 50.08
C PRO A 74 -33.09 -6.84 48.64
N VAL A 75 -33.44 -8.12 48.47
CA VAL A 75 -33.59 -8.79 47.17
C VAL A 75 -34.97 -8.46 46.60
N VAL A 76 -35.01 -7.88 45.39
CA VAL A 76 -36.24 -7.63 44.60
C VAL A 76 -36.10 -8.39 43.27
N PRO A 77 -37.17 -9.01 42.72
CA PRO A 77 -37.06 -9.96 41.61
C PRO A 77 -36.81 -9.29 40.26
N THR A 78 -36.08 -9.99 39.37
CA THR A 78 -35.84 -9.65 37.96
C THR A 78 -37.10 -9.81 37.09
N PRO A 79 -37.45 -8.84 36.22
CA PRO A 79 -38.43 -9.04 35.16
C PRO A 79 -37.77 -9.45 33.82
N SER A 80 -38.54 -10.17 33.02
CA SER A 80 -38.19 -10.78 31.73
C SER A 80 -38.08 -9.77 30.56
N CYS A 81 -37.52 -10.28 29.45
CA CYS A 81 -37.03 -9.61 28.23
C CYS A 81 -38.05 -8.79 27.39
N ARG A 82 -39.16 -8.30 27.96
CA ARG A 82 -40.11 -7.38 27.28
C ARG A 82 -40.42 -6.10 28.06
N ALA A 83 -39.67 -5.81 29.14
CA ALA A 83 -39.89 -4.64 30.00
C ALA A 83 -38.79 -3.55 29.94
N LEU A 84 -37.85 -3.62 28.97
CA LEU A 84 -36.83 -2.58 28.76
C LEU A 84 -37.20 -1.53 27.69
N GLN A 85 -38.35 -1.67 27.03
CA GLN A 85 -38.88 -0.67 26.09
C GLN A 85 -40.01 0.21 26.68
N ALA A 86 -40.33 0.12 27.98
CA ALA A 86 -41.48 0.80 28.56
C ALA A 86 -41.22 1.53 29.89
N ARG A 87 -39.99 1.99 30.15
CA ARG A 87 -39.67 2.81 31.36
C ARG A 87 -38.71 3.99 31.11
N ALA A 88 -38.86 4.65 29.96
CA ALA A 88 -38.33 6.00 29.70
C ALA A 88 -39.45 6.99 29.34
N ARG A 89 -40.64 6.81 29.94
CA ARG A 89 -41.69 7.83 29.99
C ARG A 89 -42.07 7.98 31.46
N ILE A 90 -42.09 9.22 31.94
CA ILE A 90 -42.25 9.65 33.35
C ILE A 90 -40.92 9.87 34.09
N ALA A 91 -40.14 10.82 33.58
CA ALA A 91 -39.62 11.95 34.36
C ALA A 91 -39.32 13.03 33.31
N GLY A 92 -40.21 14.03 33.19
CA GLY A 92 -40.08 15.08 32.19
C GLY A 92 -38.85 15.92 32.46
N ILE A 93 -37.83 15.79 31.60
CA ILE A 93 -36.82 16.76 31.14
C ILE A 93 -36.05 16.03 30.01
N PHE A 94 -35.93 16.65 28.83
CA PHE A 94 -35.43 16.16 27.52
C PHE A 94 -36.44 15.52 26.53
N PRO A 95 -37.29 16.33 25.83
CA PRO A 95 -37.95 15.93 24.59
C PRO A 95 -37.19 16.32 23.30
N LEU A 96 -36.13 17.14 23.39
CA LEU A 96 -35.55 17.82 22.20
C LEU A 96 -34.43 17.07 21.48
N ALA A 97 -33.80 16.05 22.08
CA ALA A 97 -32.66 15.36 21.47
C ALA A 97 -33.08 14.17 20.59
N ALA A 98 -34.08 13.39 21.01
CA ALA A 98 -34.56 12.23 20.24
C ALA A 98 -35.33 12.65 18.97
N SER A 99 -36.15 13.71 19.04
CA SER A 99 -36.88 14.21 17.86
C SER A 99 -35.96 14.86 16.83
N ARG A 100 -34.84 15.46 17.25
CA ARG A 100 -33.83 16.02 16.33
C ARG A 100 -33.04 14.93 15.62
N TYR A 101 -32.72 13.84 16.31
CA TYR A 101 -32.00 12.72 15.71
C TYR A 101 -32.86 11.97 14.66
N ASP A 102 -34.14 11.76 14.98
CA ASP A 102 -35.11 11.11 14.08
C ASP A 102 -35.49 12.02 12.89
N SER A 103 -35.60 13.34 13.11
CA SER A 103 -35.81 14.31 12.03
C SER A 103 -34.58 14.42 11.11
N MET A 104 -33.37 14.43 11.67
CA MET A 104 -32.13 14.47 10.88
C MET A 104 -31.95 13.22 10.00
N GLN A 105 -32.31 12.02 10.50
CA GLN A 105 -32.29 10.81 9.68
C GLN A 105 -33.33 10.85 8.56
N THR A 106 -34.53 11.35 8.85
CA THR A 106 -35.60 11.49 7.86
C THR A 106 -35.24 12.52 6.78
N ASP A 107 -34.64 13.65 7.17
CA ASP A 107 -34.18 14.70 6.25
C ASP A 107 -33.02 14.21 5.36
N SER A 108 -32.07 13.45 5.92
CA SER A 108 -30.97 12.83 5.17
C SER A 108 -31.48 11.81 4.14
N GLN A 109 -32.43 10.95 4.53
CA GLN A 109 -33.07 10.01 3.59
C GLN A 109 -33.89 10.73 2.51
N ASN A 110 -34.56 11.84 2.85
CA ASN A 110 -35.27 12.66 1.87
C ASN A 110 -34.33 13.36 0.89
N ALA A 111 -33.20 13.89 1.37
CA ALA A 111 -32.17 14.49 0.55
C ALA A 111 -31.57 13.47 -0.44
N LEU A 112 -31.24 12.26 0.05
CA LEU A 112 -30.72 11.20 -0.81
C LEU A 112 -31.73 10.75 -1.86
N ARG A 113 -33.02 10.59 -1.51
CA ARG A 113 -34.09 10.26 -2.48
C ARG A 113 -34.28 11.34 -3.53
N ARG A 114 -34.28 12.61 -3.12
CA ARG A 114 -34.35 13.75 -4.04
C ARG A 114 -33.14 13.77 -4.98
N GLN A 115 -31.96 13.48 -4.45
CA GLN A 115 -30.74 13.38 -5.23
C GLN A 115 -30.80 12.20 -6.20
N GLU A 116 -31.32 11.05 -5.79
CA GLU A 116 -31.48 9.88 -6.65
C GLU A 116 -32.36 10.17 -7.88
N ALA A 117 -33.45 10.92 -7.69
CA ALA A 117 -34.29 11.42 -8.79
C ALA A 117 -33.52 12.35 -9.74
N LEU A 118 -32.73 13.29 -9.19
CA LEU A 118 -31.85 14.17 -9.97
C LEU A 118 -30.84 13.37 -10.80
N ILE A 119 -30.21 12.35 -10.22
CA ILE A 119 -29.25 11.49 -10.92
C ILE A 119 -29.93 10.67 -12.01
N GLY A 120 -31.17 10.21 -11.79
CA GLY A 120 -31.99 9.55 -12.80
C GLY A 120 -32.27 10.46 -14.00
N ALA A 121 -32.81 11.65 -13.75
CA ALA A 121 -33.09 12.64 -14.78
C ALA A 121 -31.82 13.07 -15.53
N LEU A 122 -30.70 13.22 -14.82
CA LEU A 122 -29.42 13.55 -15.44
C LEU A 122 -28.90 12.43 -16.36
N ALA A 123 -28.99 11.18 -15.91
CA ALA A 123 -28.61 10.03 -16.72
C ALA A 123 -29.47 9.91 -17.99
N ASP A 124 -30.76 10.20 -17.91
CA ASP A 124 -31.66 10.19 -19.07
C ASP A 124 -31.31 11.30 -20.07
N ARG A 125 -31.01 12.51 -19.59
CA ARG A 125 -30.56 13.60 -20.47
C ARG A 125 -29.21 13.31 -21.12
N LEU A 126 -28.26 12.77 -20.37
CA LEU A 126 -27.00 12.31 -20.93
C LEU A 126 -27.23 11.22 -21.99
N ARG A 127 -28.16 10.30 -21.75
CA ARG A 127 -28.51 9.24 -22.72
C ARG A 127 -29.12 9.81 -24.00
N LEU A 128 -29.98 10.82 -23.89
CA LEU A 128 -30.52 11.52 -25.06
C LEU A 128 -29.43 12.24 -25.87
N ALA A 129 -28.43 12.83 -25.19
CA ALA A 129 -27.36 13.58 -25.84
C ALA A 129 -26.26 12.69 -26.45
N THR A 130 -25.98 11.54 -25.83
CA THR A 130 -24.81 10.69 -26.15
C THR A 130 -25.18 9.31 -26.71
N GLY A 131 -26.45 8.93 -26.65
CA GLY A 131 -26.96 7.62 -27.07
C GLY A 131 -26.93 6.55 -25.98
N ALA A 132 -25.90 6.51 -25.12
CA ALA A 132 -25.76 5.51 -24.07
C ALA A 132 -25.13 6.08 -22.79
N VAL A 133 -25.63 5.64 -21.64
CA VAL A 133 -25.11 6.00 -20.31
C VAL A 133 -25.10 4.78 -19.43
N ALA A 134 -23.94 4.49 -18.84
CA ALA A 134 -23.81 3.55 -17.74
C ALA A 134 -23.91 4.31 -16.41
N ARG A 135 -24.67 3.76 -15.45
CA ARG A 135 -24.80 4.30 -14.09
C ARG A 135 -24.24 3.29 -13.11
N PHE A 136 -23.36 3.75 -12.24
CA PHE A 136 -22.78 2.99 -11.15
C PHE A 136 -23.02 3.71 -9.83
N GLU A 137 -22.98 2.94 -8.75
CA GLU A 137 -23.28 3.42 -7.41
C GLU A 137 -22.26 2.84 -6.42
N THR A 138 -21.58 3.70 -5.68
CA THR A 138 -20.73 3.34 -4.55
C THR A 138 -21.43 3.68 -3.22
N HIS A 139 -20.77 3.45 -2.09
CA HIS A 139 -21.36 3.75 -0.77
C HIS A 139 -21.59 5.25 -0.58
N ILE A 140 -20.76 6.09 -1.21
CA ILE A 140 -20.75 7.56 -1.02
C ILE A 140 -20.82 8.34 -2.35
N SER A 141 -21.00 7.70 -3.50
CA SER A 141 -21.05 8.39 -4.79
C SER A 141 -21.94 7.70 -5.82
N TRP A 142 -22.44 8.49 -6.76
CA TRP A 142 -23.04 8.09 -8.03
C TRP A 142 -22.02 8.33 -9.14
N ILE A 143 -21.96 7.44 -10.12
CA ILE A 143 -21.01 7.57 -11.24
C ILE A 143 -21.78 7.35 -12.54
N LEU A 144 -21.80 8.38 -13.39
CA LEU A 144 -22.40 8.31 -14.72
C LEU A 144 -21.28 8.29 -15.75
N VAL A 145 -21.32 7.35 -16.69
CA VAL A 145 -20.31 7.21 -17.74
C VAL A 145 -20.99 7.30 -19.09
N ALA A 146 -20.54 8.21 -19.93
CA ALA A 146 -21.06 8.43 -21.28
C ALA A 146 -19.92 8.87 -22.21
N ASN A 147 -19.85 8.29 -23.41
CA ASN A 147 -18.75 8.52 -24.36
C ASN A 147 -17.37 8.30 -23.70
N ASP A 148 -16.51 9.32 -23.72
CA ASP A 148 -15.15 9.36 -23.20
C ASP A 148 -15.07 9.99 -21.79
N HIS A 149 -16.22 10.24 -21.13
CA HIS A 149 -16.30 10.93 -19.86
C HIS A 149 -17.03 10.14 -18.77
N ALA A 150 -16.61 10.37 -17.53
CA ALA A 150 -17.29 9.94 -16.33
C ALA A 150 -17.55 11.13 -15.40
N TRP A 151 -18.70 11.13 -14.75
CA TRP A 151 -19.10 12.12 -13.76
C TRP A 151 -19.33 11.43 -12.42
N LYS A 152 -18.51 11.75 -11.41
CA LYS A 152 -18.63 11.26 -10.04
C LYS A 152 -19.34 12.33 -9.19
N ILE A 153 -20.52 12.00 -8.68
CA ILE A 153 -21.35 12.87 -7.84
C ILE A 153 -21.37 12.29 -6.43
N LYS A 154 -21.04 13.11 -5.42
CA LYS A 154 -21.08 12.66 -4.02
C LYS A 154 -22.52 12.43 -3.57
N LYS A 155 -22.77 11.35 -2.83
CA LYS A 155 -24.11 11.07 -2.27
C LYS A 155 -24.43 12.05 -1.15
N ALA A 156 -25.68 12.50 -1.06
CA ALA A 156 -26.16 13.31 0.05
C ALA A 156 -26.35 12.43 1.30
N VAL A 157 -25.25 12.07 1.96
CA VAL A 157 -25.19 11.17 3.12
C VAL A 157 -24.35 11.76 4.25
N HIS A 158 -24.61 11.31 5.47
CA HIS A 158 -23.83 11.63 6.65
C HIS A 158 -23.48 10.34 7.39
N PHE A 159 -22.20 10.07 7.56
CA PHE A 159 -21.63 8.98 8.33
C PHE A 159 -20.68 9.52 9.40
N ASP A 160 -20.32 8.71 10.40
CA ASP A 160 -19.49 9.14 11.54
C ASP A 160 -18.09 9.68 11.14
N PHE A 161 -17.61 9.31 9.95
CA PHE A 161 -16.30 9.68 9.43
C PHE A 161 -16.39 10.62 8.20
N LEU A 162 -17.60 10.95 7.75
CA LEU A 162 -17.82 11.66 6.49
C LEU A 162 -19.18 12.36 6.46
N ASP A 163 -19.16 13.67 6.21
CA ASP A 163 -20.36 14.46 6.02
C ASP A 163 -20.43 15.05 4.60
N PHE A 164 -21.36 14.52 3.79
CA PHE A 164 -21.73 15.03 2.47
C PHE A 164 -23.18 15.55 2.45
N SER A 165 -23.77 15.83 3.62
CA SER A 165 -25.18 16.22 3.71
C SER A 165 -25.46 17.56 3.03
N SER A 166 -24.57 18.54 3.15
CA SER A 166 -24.70 19.85 2.52
C SER A 166 -24.16 19.89 1.09
N LEU A 167 -24.75 20.76 0.27
CA LEU A 167 -24.28 20.99 -1.10
C LEU A 167 -22.83 21.55 -1.12
N ASP A 168 -22.51 22.45 -0.19
CA ASP A 168 -21.16 23.01 -0.03
C ASP A 168 -20.13 21.94 0.33
N ALA A 169 -20.48 20.98 1.21
CA ALA A 169 -19.59 19.87 1.52
C ALA A 169 -19.33 19.00 0.28
N ARG A 170 -20.37 18.69 -0.50
CA ARG A 170 -20.20 17.91 -1.74
C ARG A 170 -19.36 18.64 -2.77
N ARG A 171 -19.53 19.97 -2.90
CA ARG A 171 -18.64 20.81 -3.71
C ARG A 171 -17.19 20.69 -3.25
N PHE A 172 -16.95 20.96 -1.97
CA PHE A 172 -15.62 20.92 -1.36
C PHE A 172 -14.92 19.58 -1.63
N TYR A 173 -15.60 18.45 -1.40
CA TYR A 173 -15.00 17.14 -1.60
C TYR A 173 -14.84 16.72 -3.07
N CYS A 174 -15.64 17.27 -4.00
CA CYS A 174 -15.35 17.17 -5.43
C CYS A 174 -14.07 17.93 -5.80
N GLU A 175 -13.89 19.14 -5.26
CA GLU A 175 -12.71 19.98 -5.48
C GLU A 175 -11.45 19.36 -4.83
N GLU A 176 -11.58 18.77 -3.64
CA GLU A 176 -10.48 18.06 -2.96
C GLU A 176 -10.08 16.79 -3.70
N GLU A 177 -11.04 15.99 -4.17
CA GLU A 177 -10.71 14.81 -4.98
C GLU A 177 -9.98 15.21 -6.28
N LEU A 178 -10.41 16.29 -6.93
CA LEU A 178 -9.72 16.87 -8.10
C LEU A 178 -8.28 17.30 -7.74
N ARG A 179 -8.11 18.09 -6.66
CA ARG A 179 -6.80 18.60 -6.20
C ARG A 179 -5.84 17.46 -5.91
N LEU A 180 -6.30 16.46 -5.15
CA LEU A 180 -5.47 15.36 -4.69
C LEU A 180 -5.04 14.46 -5.84
N ASN A 181 -5.96 14.11 -6.72
CA ASN A 181 -5.68 13.12 -7.76
C ASN A 181 -4.95 13.68 -8.99
N ARG A 182 -5.07 14.98 -9.29
CA ARG A 182 -4.29 15.60 -10.38
C ARG A 182 -2.77 15.53 -10.17
N ARG A 183 -2.32 15.29 -8.94
CA ARG A 183 -0.89 15.10 -8.61
C ARG A 183 -0.31 13.83 -9.23
N LEU A 184 -1.11 12.79 -9.41
CA LEU A 184 -0.70 11.48 -9.94
C LEU A 184 -1.38 11.12 -11.28
N ALA A 185 -2.58 11.67 -11.53
CA ALA A 185 -3.38 11.42 -12.73
C ALA A 185 -3.93 12.71 -13.36
N PRO A 186 -3.07 13.69 -13.74
CA PRO A 186 -3.49 15.00 -14.22
C PRO A 186 -4.32 14.97 -15.51
N THR A 187 -4.18 13.94 -16.34
CA THR A 187 -4.92 13.77 -17.60
C THR A 187 -6.27 13.07 -17.42
N LEU A 188 -6.45 12.35 -16.31
CA LEU A 188 -7.67 11.61 -15.98
C LEU A 188 -8.71 12.52 -15.33
N TYR A 189 -8.30 13.40 -14.41
CA TYR A 189 -9.18 14.31 -13.69
C TYR A 189 -9.23 15.68 -14.37
N LEU A 190 -10.41 16.11 -14.83
CA LEU A 190 -10.56 17.27 -15.72
C LEU A 190 -10.97 18.54 -14.96
N ASP A 191 -12.18 18.56 -14.39
CA ASP A 191 -12.75 19.70 -13.67
C ASP A 191 -13.91 19.28 -12.76
N VAL A 192 -14.39 20.21 -11.93
CA VAL A 192 -15.66 20.09 -11.20
C VAL A 192 -16.71 20.92 -11.96
N GLN A 193 -17.85 20.31 -12.27
CA GLN A 193 -18.95 20.94 -12.98
C GLN A 193 -20.14 21.14 -12.05
N ALA A 194 -20.75 22.32 -12.09
CA ALA A 194 -22.06 22.53 -11.48
C ALA A 194 -23.13 21.78 -12.27
N ILE A 195 -24.11 21.23 -11.55
CA ILE A 195 -25.38 20.77 -12.09
C ILE A 195 -26.40 21.82 -11.70
N THR A 196 -27.02 22.48 -12.68
CA THR A 196 -28.03 23.53 -12.46
C THR A 196 -29.40 23.09 -12.98
N GLY A 197 -30.40 23.99 -12.90
CA GLY A 197 -31.77 23.73 -13.35
C GLY A 197 -32.66 23.20 -12.23
N SER A 198 -33.52 22.23 -12.55
CA SER A 198 -34.40 21.57 -11.58
C SER A 198 -34.04 20.08 -11.44
N VAL A 199 -34.58 19.42 -10.42
CA VAL A 199 -34.43 17.97 -10.23
C VAL A 199 -34.94 17.18 -11.44
N ASP A 200 -36.02 17.63 -12.06
CA ASP A 200 -36.64 16.96 -13.21
C ASP A 200 -35.97 17.31 -14.55
N ALA A 201 -35.24 18.43 -14.62
CA ALA A 201 -34.55 18.90 -15.81
C ALA A 201 -33.14 19.41 -15.49
N PRO A 202 -32.25 18.55 -14.95
CA PRO A 202 -30.91 18.96 -14.55
C PRO A 202 -30.03 19.25 -15.77
N GLN A 203 -29.09 20.18 -15.64
CA GLN A 203 -28.16 20.57 -16.71
C GLN A 203 -26.72 20.51 -16.19
N LEU A 204 -25.89 19.67 -16.82
CA LEU A 204 -24.45 19.65 -16.55
C LEU A 204 -23.80 20.89 -17.14
N ALA A 205 -23.01 21.59 -16.30
CA ALA A 205 -22.37 22.85 -16.64
C ALA A 205 -23.36 23.90 -17.19
N GLY A 206 -24.60 23.87 -16.72
CA GLY A 206 -25.63 24.86 -17.08
C GLY A 206 -25.42 26.19 -16.36
N GLU A 207 -26.11 27.23 -16.82
CA GLU A 207 -26.15 28.52 -16.14
C GLU A 207 -27.12 28.50 -14.95
N GLY A 208 -26.93 29.40 -13.99
CA GLY A 208 -27.81 29.57 -12.81
C GLY A 208 -27.28 28.94 -11.52
N GLU A 209 -28.15 28.86 -10.51
CA GLU A 209 -27.79 28.36 -9.18
C GLU A 209 -27.51 26.85 -9.22
N PRO A 210 -26.36 26.39 -8.71
CA PRO A 210 -26.07 24.97 -8.60
C PRO A 210 -27.04 24.26 -7.66
N ILE A 211 -27.57 23.11 -8.11
CA ILE A 211 -28.37 22.19 -7.30
C ILE A 211 -27.58 20.93 -6.92
N GLU A 212 -26.47 20.65 -7.62
CA GLU A 212 -25.51 19.59 -7.30
C GLU A 212 -24.15 19.87 -7.98
N TYR A 213 -23.09 19.12 -7.62
CA TYR A 213 -21.79 19.16 -8.30
C TYR A 213 -21.34 17.77 -8.76
N ALA A 214 -20.64 17.74 -9.89
CA ALA A 214 -20.03 16.53 -10.45
C ALA A 214 -18.55 16.73 -10.71
N LEU A 215 -17.72 15.79 -10.22
CA LEU A 215 -16.33 15.68 -10.66
C LEU A 215 -16.29 15.01 -12.03
N ARG A 216 -15.81 15.72 -13.05
CA ARG A 216 -15.67 15.20 -14.42
C ARG A 216 -14.29 14.62 -14.64
N MET A 217 -14.27 13.42 -15.21
CA MET A 217 -13.10 12.58 -15.42
C MET A 217 -13.13 12.02 -16.84
N ARG A 218 -11.98 11.57 -17.37
CA ARG A 218 -11.97 10.70 -18.54
C ARG A 218 -12.48 9.32 -18.15
N ALA A 219 -13.34 8.75 -18.97
CA ALA A 219 -13.76 7.36 -18.81
C ALA A 219 -12.59 6.43 -19.12
N PHE A 220 -12.48 5.33 -18.37
CA PHE A 220 -11.54 4.24 -18.63
C PHE A 220 -12.25 2.90 -18.48
N THR A 221 -11.67 1.86 -19.06
CA THR A 221 -12.21 0.50 -19.01
C THR A 221 -11.58 -0.27 -17.85
N GLN A 222 -12.29 -1.30 -17.37
CA GLN A 222 -11.79 -2.26 -16.37
C GLN A 222 -10.46 -2.89 -16.77
N ALA A 223 -10.30 -3.19 -18.06
CA ALA A 223 -9.09 -3.78 -18.60
C ALA A 223 -7.85 -2.87 -18.42
N SER A 224 -8.04 -1.60 -18.05
CA SER A 224 -6.96 -0.67 -17.73
C SER A 224 -6.46 -0.82 -16.28
N LEU A 225 -7.27 -1.39 -15.38
CA LEU A 225 -6.92 -1.53 -13.95
C LEU A 225 -5.90 -2.62 -13.72
N TRP A 226 -4.95 -2.34 -12.84
CA TRP A 226 -3.94 -3.32 -12.45
C TRP A 226 -4.56 -4.54 -11.76
N SER A 227 -5.64 -4.38 -10.99
CA SER A 227 -6.35 -5.51 -10.37
C SER A 227 -6.83 -6.55 -11.39
N GLU A 228 -7.20 -6.13 -12.59
CA GLU A 228 -7.64 -7.00 -13.68
C GLU A 228 -6.45 -7.47 -14.53
N ARG A 229 -5.53 -6.55 -14.88
CA ARG A 229 -4.36 -6.85 -15.70
C ARG A 229 -3.38 -7.81 -15.02
N VAL A 230 -3.25 -7.74 -13.70
CA VAL A 230 -2.42 -8.67 -12.93
C VAL A 230 -2.93 -10.11 -13.05
N ALA A 231 -4.26 -10.31 -13.05
CA ALA A 231 -4.86 -11.63 -13.14
C ALA A 231 -4.54 -12.34 -14.48
N ILE A 232 -4.31 -11.57 -15.54
CA ILE A 232 -3.94 -12.08 -16.88
C ILE A 232 -2.45 -11.92 -17.20
N GLY A 233 -1.62 -11.49 -16.24
CA GLY A 233 -0.17 -11.32 -16.45
C GLY A 233 0.21 -10.20 -17.43
N ALA A 234 -0.64 -9.18 -17.58
CA ALA A 234 -0.46 -8.10 -18.56
C ALA A 234 0.25 -6.84 -17.99
N ILE A 235 0.83 -6.92 -16.80
CA ILE A 235 1.67 -5.84 -16.25
C ILE A 235 3.11 -6.08 -16.65
N THR A 236 3.71 -5.08 -17.29
CA THR A 236 5.08 -5.11 -17.79
C THR A 236 6.07 -4.55 -16.76
N PRO A 237 7.36 -4.94 -16.83
CA PRO A 237 8.40 -4.35 -15.99
C PRO A 237 8.56 -2.83 -16.18
N ASP A 238 8.35 -2.32 -17.39
CA ASP A 238 8.47 -0.89 -17.68
C ASP A 238 7.35 -0.08 -17.01
N GLU A 239 6.12 -0.60 -16.94
CA GLU A 239 5.02 0.02 -16.19
C GLU A 239 5.32 0.09 -14.69
N ILE A 240 5.98 -0.93 -14.14
CA ILE A 240 6.44 -0.95 -12.75
C ILE A 240 7.51 0.11 -12.51
N ASP A 241 8.49 0.23 -13.41
CA ASP A 241 9.55 1.25 -13.31
C ASP A 241 8.97 2.67 -13.41
N GLN A 242 8.00 2.89 -14.31
CA GLN A 242 7.29 4.16 -14.43
C GLN A 242 6.54 4.51 -13.14
N LEU A 243 5.76 3.57 -12.58
CA LEU A 243 5.05 3.80 -11.32
C LEU A 243 6.04 4.13 -10.20
N ALA A 244 7.14 3.38 -10.08
CA ALA A 244 8.15 3.61 -9.05
C ALA A 244 8.75 5.03 -9.13
N GLY A 245 9.12 5.47 -10.33
CA GLY A 245 9.64 6.81 -10.59
C GLY A 245 8.61 7.90 -10.27
N ASN A 246 7.38 7.73 -10.74
CA ASN A 246 6.28 8.67 -10.48
C ASN A 246 5.98 8.80 -8.99
N LEU A 247 5.94 7.68 -8.24
CA LEU A 247 5.73 7.68 -6.80
C LEU A 247 6.90 8.32 -6.05
N ALA A 248 8.14 8.03 -6.43
CA ALA A 248 9.32 8.65 -5.82
C ALA A 248 9.30 10.18 -6.01
N HIS A 249 8.99 10.64 -7.21
CA HIS A 249 8.84 12.07 -7.51
C HIS A 249 7.69 12.70 -6.71
N PHE A 250 6.51 12.07 -6.75
CA PHE A 250 5.33 12.51 -6.01
C PHE A 250 5.61 12.67 -4.50
N HIS A 251 6.21 11.66 -3.87
CA HIS A 251 6.51 11.69 -2.44
C HIS A 251 7.56 12.75 -2.05
N GLN A 252 8.50 13.07 -2.94
CA GLN A 252 9.48 14.14 -2.71
C GLN A 252 8.84 15.53 -2.80
N GLN A 253 7.86 15.71 -3.68
CA GLN A 253 7.18 16.99 -3.92
C GLN A 253 5.95 17.22 -3.04
N ALA A 254 5.32 16.16 -2.54
CA ALA A 254 4.12 16.26 -1.71
C ALA A 254 4.41 17.09 -0.45
N PRO A 255 3.43 17.89 0.04
CA PRO A 255 3.58 18.62 1.29
C PRO A 255 3.94 17.68 2.46
N ALA A 256 4.84 18.13 3.34
CA ALA A 256 5.09 17.47 4.62
C ALA A 256 3.96 17.78 5.59
N ALA A 257 3.66 16.83 6.48
CA ALA A 257 2.64 17.02 7.52
C ALA A 257 2.93 18.31 8.31
N PRO A 258 1.95 19.23 8.42
CA PRO A 258 2.14 20.47 9.16
C PRO A 258 2.69 20.27 10.56
N ASP A 259 3.56 21.18 10.99
CA ASP A 259 4.11 21.18 12.34
C ASP A 259 3.00 21.22 13.39
N GLY A 260 3.18 20.48 14.48
CA GLY A 260 2.20 20.40 15.57
C GLY A 260 0.96 19.54 15.30
N SER A 261 0.75 19.04 14.08
CA SER A 261 -0.37 18.15 13.77
C SER A 261 -0.31 16.79 14.49
N ALA A 262 -1.39 16.01 14.46
CA ALA A 262 -1.36 14.63 14.97
C ALA A 262 -1.01 13.58 13.90
N TRP A 263 -0.91 14.00 12.63
CA TRP A 263 -0.78 13.08 11.49
C TRP A 263 0.55 12.33 11.48
N GLY A 264 0.50 11.05 11.13
CA GLY A 264 1.64 10.13 11.18
C GLY A 264 2.24 9.94 12.58
N SER A 265 1.57 10.40 13.65
CA SER A 265 2.06 10.17 15.02
C SER A 265 1.98 8.68 15.41
N PRO A 266 2.86 8.20 16.29
CA PRO A 266 2.76 6.84 16.81
C PRO A 266 1.39 6.55 17.42
N ALA A 267 0.80 7.51 18.14
CA ALA A 267 -0.52 7.35 18.76
C ALA A 267 -1.62 7.08 17.72
N LEU A 268 -1.65 7.86 16.62
CA LEU A 268 -2.65 7.68 15.56
C LEU A 268 -2.44 6.39 14.78
N LEU A 269 -1.18 5.99 14.54
CA LEU A 269 -0.86 4.70 13.93
C LEU A 269 -1.31 3.53 14.81
N GLN A 270 -1.09 3.65 16.13
CA GLN A 270 -1.48 2.62 17.10
C GLN A 270 -3.00 2.49 17.20
N SER A 271 -3.74 3.61 17.27
CA SER A 271 -5.21 3.58 17.31
C SER A 271 -5.75 2.93 16.04
N SER A 272 -5.26 3.35 14.87
CA SER A 272 -5.67 2.77 13.58
C SER A 272 -5.43 1.26 13.52
N ALA A 273 -4.26 0.79 13.96
CA ALA A 273 -3.95 -0.63 14.01
C ALA A 273 -4.86 -1.40 14.98
N ASN A 274 -5.12 -0.84 16.17
CA ASN A 274 -6.02 -1.43 17.15
C ASN A 274 -7.45 -1.54 16.62
N ASP A 275 -7.95 -0.51 15.93
CA ASP A 275 -9.29 -0.50 15.36
C ASP A 275 -9.46 -1.57 14.28
N ILE A 276 -8.45 -1.75 13.42
CA ILE A 276 -8.43 -2.82 12.40
C ILE A 276 -8.47 -4.20 13.07
N LEU A 277 -7.60 -4.43 14.05
CA LEU A 277 -7.50 -5.71 14.76
C LEU A 277 -8.75 -6.01 15.59
N ALA A 278 -9.36 -5.00 16.20
CA ALA A 278 -10.62 -5.15 16.94
C ALA A 278 -11.77 -5.60 16.03
N THR A 279 -11.88 -5.03 14.82
CA THR A 279 -12.89 -5.48 13.83
C THR A 279 -12.67 -6.95 13.43
N LEU A 280 -11.41 -7.36 13.17
CA LEU A 280 -11.10 -8.74 12.83
C LEU A 280 -11.38 -9.69 14.00
N GLN A 281 -11.09 -9.28 15.23
CA GLN A 281 -11.38 -10.03 16.45
C GLN A 281 -12.90 -10.17 16.72
N ALA A 282 -13.71 -9.22 16.28
CA ALA A 282 -15.17 -9.31 16.35
C ALA A 282 -15.76 -10.20 15.23
N SER A 283 -15.00 -10.45 14.17
CA SER A 283 -15.44 -11.15 12.95
C SER A 283 -14.83 -12.55 12.79
N LEU A 284 -14.47 -13.18 13.92
CA LEU A 284 -13.83 -14.49 13.92
C LEU A 284 -14.72 -15.58 13.32
N THR A 285 -14.13 -16.35 12.42
CA THR A 285 -14.77 -17.48 11.71
C THR A 285 -13.70 -18.53 11.40
N GLU A 286 -14.06 -19.64 10.75
CA GLU A 286 -13.06 -20.53 10.14
C GLU A 286 -12.18 -19.78 9.12
N THR A 287 -12.73 -18.75 8.46
CA THR A 287 -12.00 -17.92 7.49
C THR A 287 -11.09 -16.89 8.17
N VAL A 288 -11.33 -16.57 9.45
CA VAL A 288 -10.51 -15.63 10.24
C VAL A 288 -10.21 -16.29 11.59
N PRO A 289 -9.21 -17.18 11.66
CA PRO A 289 -8.93 -17.94 12.87
C PRO A 289 -8.43 -17.07 14.03
N ALA A 290 -8.99 -17.27 15.22
CA ALA A 290 -8.64 -16.51 16.42
C ALA A 290 -7.14 -16.55 16.77
N SER A 291 -6.50 -17.71 16.56
CA SER A 291 -5.06 -17.88 16.82
C SER A 291 -4.19 -17.03 15.89
N GLN A 292 -4.60 -16.86 14.63
CA GLN A 292 -3.90 -16.05 13.64
C GLN A 292 -4.02 -14.56 13.96
N VAL A 293 -5.25 -14.10 14.26
CA VAL A 293 -5.50 -12.71 14.69
C VAL A 293 -4.72 -12.39 15.97
N ALA A 294 -4.74 -13.28 16.97
CA ALA A 294 -3.98 -13.08 18.21
C ALA A 294 -2.46 -12.97 17.97
N LYS A 295 -1.89 -13.79 17.07
CA LYS A 295 -0.47 -13.71 16.69
C LYS A 295 -0.14 -12.35 16.06
N LEU A 296 -0.98 -11.88 15.13
CA LEU A 296 -0.79 -10.59 14.46
C LEU A 296 -0.94 -9.41 15.41
N SER A 297 -1.91 -9.47 16.34
CA SER A 297 -2.10 -8.47 17.38
C SER A 297 -0.90 -8.35 18.30
N ALA A 298 -0.37 -9.48 18.79
CA ALA A 298 0.83 -9.49 19.63
C ALA A 298 2.03 -8.90 18.89
N TRP A 299 2.26 -9.33 17.65
CA TRP A 299 3.35 -8.82 16.83
C TRP A 299 3.24 -7.32 16.56
N HIS A 300 2.06 -6.81 16.20
CA HIS A 300 1.86 -5.38 15.98
C HIS A 300 2.09 -4.55 17.25
N ALA A 301 1.64 -5.04 18.41
CA ALA A 301 1.89 -4.36 19.68
C ALA A 301 3.39 -4.28 20.01
N ASP A 302 4.11 -5.38 19.88
CA ASP A 302 5.55 -5.45 20.15
C ASP A 302 6.36 -4.58 19.18
N MET A 303 6.08 -4.71 17.88
CA MET A 303 6.75 -3.91 16.85
C MET A 303 6.44 -2.43 16.97
N HIS A 304 5.21 -2.05 17.33
CA HIS A 304 4.86 -0.65 17.51
C HIS A 304 5.70 0.01 18.62
N VAL A 305 5.95 -0.71 19.73
CA VAL A 305 6.83 -0.23 20.80
C VAL A 305 8.27 -0.05 20.29
N GLN A 306 8.79 -1.02 19.54
CA GLN A 306 10.15 -0.98 19.02
C GLN A 306 10.35 0.13 17.97
N LEU A 307 9.35 0.35 17.11
CA LEU A 307 9.40 1.30 15.99
C LEU A 307 8.99 2.72 16.37
N ARG A 308 8.47 2.95 17.59
CA ARG A 308 8.05 4.29 18.06
C ARG A 308 9.10 5.39 17.82
N PRO A 309 10.39 5.21 18.17
CA PRO A 309 11.41 6.22 17.90
C PRO A 309 11.62 6.50 16.41
N VAL A 310 11.41 5.49 15.56
CA VAL A 310 11.57 5.60 14.11
C VAL A 310 10.41 6.39 13.51
N PHE A 311 9.16 6.11 13.91
CA PHE A 311 7.99 6.91 13.50
C PHE A 311 8.17 8.40 13.85
N GLU A 312 8.62 8.69 15.07
CA GLU A 312 8.85 10.07 15.52
C GLU A 312 9.96 10.76 14.74
N ARG A 313 11.08 10.07 14.51
CA ARG A 313 12.19 10.61 13.72
C ARG A 313 11.74 10.92 12.30
N ARG A 314 11.08 9.98 11.64
CA ARG A 314 10.60 10.14 10.26
C ARG A 314 9.60 11.26 10.11
N ARG A 315 8.71 11.43 11.10
CA ARG A 315 7.83 12.60 11.14
C ARG A 315 8.60 13.92 11.21
N ARG A 316 9.61 14.03 12.09
CA ARG A 316 10.48 15.22 12.17
C ARG A 316 11.31 15.45 10.90
N GLU A 317 11.70 14.39 10.22
CA GLU A 317 12.43 14.43 8.95
C GLU A 317 11.51 14.71 7.74
N GLY A 318 10.23 15.00 7.98
CA GLY A 318 9.25 15.28 6.93
C GLY A 318 9.01 14.08 6.01
N ARG A 319 9.05 12.84 6.52
CA ARG A 319 8.70 11.63 5.76
C ARG A 319 7.21 11.31 5.79
N VAL A 320 6.45 11.94 6.69
CA VAL A 320 4.99 11.94 6.67
C VAL A 320 4.54 13.03 5.70
N ARG A 321 3.87 12.62 4.62
CA ARG A 321 3.49 13.45 3.47
C ARG A 321 2.00 13.33 3.19
N GLU A 322 1.42 14.29 2.48
CA GLU A 322 0.07 14.14 1.92
C GLU A 322 0.11 13.14 0.76
N GLY A 323 0.17 11.85 1.08
CA GLY A 323 0.28 10.73 0.12
C GLY A 323 -1.03 10.43 -0.60
N HIS A 324 -1.10 9.23 -1.18
CA HIS A 324 -2.31 8.69 -1.82
C HIS A 324 -3.28 8.12 -0.78
N GLY A 325 -2.77 7.33 0.17
CA GLY A 325 -3.56 6.80 1.30
C GLY A 325 -4.24 5.46 1.02
N ASP A 326 -4.56 5.17 -0.24
CA ASP A 326 -5.19 3.91 -0.70
C ASP A 326 -4.54 3.28 -1.96
N LEU A 327 -3.19 3.26 -2.02
CA LEU A 327 -2.45 2.88 -3.23
C LEU A 327 -2.37 1.35 -3.46
N HIS A 328 -3.50 0.71 -3.75
CA HIS A 328 -3.57 -0.73 -4.11
C HIS A 328 -3.83 -0.92 -5.61
N CYS A 329 -3.73 -2.14 -6.15
CA CYS A 329 -3.81 -2.39 -7.60
C CYS A 329 -5.19 -2.08 -8.23
N GLY A 330 -6.23 -1.88 -7.42
CA GLY A 330 -7.53 -1.40 -7.89
C GLY A 330 -7.60 0.12 -8.06
N ASN A 331 -6.60 0.84 -7.56
CA ASN A 331 -6.42 2.28 -7.66
C ASN A 331 -5.19 2.64 -8.51
N ILE A 332 -4.73 1.70 -9.34
CA ILE A 332 -3.64 1.88 -10.31
C ILE A 332 -4.14 1.44 -11.68
N LEU A 333 -3.90 2.28 -12.68
CA LEU A 333 -4.30 2.13 -14.07
C LEU A 333 -3.08 2.13 -14.98
N THR A 334 -3.21 1.47 -16.11
CA THR A 334 -2.39 1.79 -17.29
C THR A 334 -3.25 2.44 -18.34
N LEU A 335 -2.95 3.69 -18.68
CA LEU A 335 -3.60 4.44 -19.76
C LEU A 335 -2.56 4.80 -20.82
N HIS A 336 -2.81 4.43 -22.08
CA HIS A 336 -1.90 4.69 -23.21
C HIS A 336 -0.44 4.25 -22.95
N GLY A 337 -0.25 3.12 -22.26
CA GLY A 337 1.08 2.60 -21.91
C GLY A 337 1.73 3.24 -20.67
N HIS A 338 1.02 4.11 -19.96
CA HIS A 338 1.51 4.80 -18.76
C HIS A 338 0.79 4.36 -17.49
N ALA A 339 1.56 3.97 -16.49
CA ALA A 339 1.05 3.63 -15.17
C ALA A 339 0.71 4.91 -14.37
N THR A 340 -0.52 4.99 -13.86
CA THR A 340 -1.02 6.14 -13.08
C THR A 340 -1.85 5.65 -11.89
N ALA A 341 -1.77 6.36 -10.77
CA ALA A 341 -2.56 6.09 -9.58
C ALA A 341 -3.70 7.11 -9.44
N PHE A 342 -4.86 6.66 -9.00
CA PHE A 342 -6.08 7.46 -8.90
C PHE A 342 -6.87 7.08 -7.66
N ASP A 343 -7.86 7.90 -7.30
CA ASP A 343 -8.71 7.72 -6.12
C ASP A 343 -7.96 7.84 -4.78
N CYS A 344 -7.14 8.89 -4.66
CA CYS A 344 -6.57 9.35 -3.37
C CYS A 344 -7.69 9.64 -2.36
N ILE A 345 -7.48 9.30 -1.09
CA ILE A 345 -8.48 9.52 -0.03
C ILE A 345 -8.70 11.02 0.23
N GLU A 346 -9.85 11.55 -0.17
CA GLU A 346 -10.22 12.96 0.00
C GLU A 346 -10.92 13.26 1.33
N PHE A 347 -11.69 12.30 1.85
CA PHE A 347 -12.62 12.53 2.97
C PHE A 347 -11.98 12.40 4.36
N SER A 348 -10.76 11.83 4.46
CA SER A 348 -10.09 11.65 5.75
C SER A 348 -8.62 12.02 5.66
N GLU A 349 -8.27 13.16 6.25
CA GLU A 349 -6.90 13.67 6.25
C GLU A 349 -5.93 12.69 6.91
N GLY A 350 -6.33 12.09 8.03
CA GLY A 350 -5.50 11.14 8.77
C GLY A 350 -5.15 9.87 7.99
N LEU A 351 -5.90 9.54 6.94
CA LEU A 351 -5.63 8.38 6.09
C LEU A 351 -4.72 8.70 4.89
N ARG A 352 -4.58 9.99 4.52
CA ARG A 352 -3.68 10.43 3.44
C ARG A 352 -2.39 11.08 3.94
N TRP A 353 -2.38 11.68 5.13
CA TRP A 353 -1.15 12.18 5.75
C TRP A 353 -0.39 11.03 6.42
N ILE A 354 0.34 10.29 5.61
CA ILE A 354 1.00 9.04 5.97
C ILE A 354 2.50 9.07 5.65
N ASP A 355 3.26 8.18 6.27
CA ASP A 355 4.65 7.95 5.87
C ASP A 355 4.71 7.46 4.41
N VAL A 356 5.67 7.96 3.65
CA VAL A 356 5.87 7.56 2.25
C VAL A 356 6.12 6.07 2.06
N LEU A 357 6.73 5.38 3.05
CA LEU A 357 6.89 3.92 3.02
C LEU A 357 5.56 3.20 3.25
N ASN A 358 4.58 3.83 3.89
CA ASN A 358 3.24 3.27 4.08
C ASN A 358 2.47 3.23 2.75
N ASP A 359 2.62 4.26 1.90
CA ASP A 359 2.02 4.26 0.56
C ASP A 359 2.68 3.20 -0.34
N LEU A 360 4.03 3.12 -0.34
CA LEU A 360 4.77 2.06 -1.04
C LEU A 360 4.39 0.65 -0.54
N ALA A 361 4.23 0.49 0.77
CA ALA A 361 3.83 -0.77 1.38
C ALA A 361 2.50 -1.28 0.81
N PHE A 362 1.56 -0.38 0.53
CA PHE A 362 0.26 -0.76 0.02
C PHE A 362 0.38 -1.38 -1.37
N ALA A 363 1.06 -0.72 -2.31
CA ALA A 363 1.22 -1.21 -3.67
C ALA A 363 2.04 -2.51 -3.73
N THR A 364 3.16 -2.56 -3.00
CA THR A 364 4.04 -3.73 -2.98
C THR A 364 3.41 -4.94 -2.29
N MET A 365 2.61 -4.74 -1.24
CA MET A 365 1.85 -5.81 -0.61
C MET A 365 0.77 -6.35 -1.56
N ASP A 366 0.02 -5.47 -2.20
CA ASP A 366 -1.12 -5.89 -3.02
C ASP A 366 -0.66 -6.68 -4.26
N LEU A 367 0.45 -6.26 -4.90
CA LEU A 367 1.09 -7.03 -5.97
C LEU A 367 1.50 -8.44 -5.52
N GLN A 368 2.06 -8.59 -4.31
CA GLN A 368 2.43 -9.90 -3.78
C GLN A 368 1.22 -10.79 -3.52
N VAL A 369 0.17 -10.25 -2.90
CA VAL A 369 -1.09 -10.96 -2.65
C VAL A 369 -1.76 -11.37 -3.97
N LEU A 370 -1.60 -10.57 -5.02
CA LEU A 370 -2.08 -10.86 -6.37
C LEU A 370 -1.15 -11.78 -7.18
N GLY A 371 -0.14 -12.40 -6.56
CA GLY A 371 0.72 -13.39 -7.21
C GLY A 371 1.84 -12.79 -8.07
N GLN A 372 2.20 -11.52 -7.87
CA GLN A 372 3.26 -10.82 -8.59
C GLN A 372 4.43 -10.39 -7.70
N PRO A 373 5.10 -11.31 -6.97
CA PRO A 373 6.18 -10.95 -6.06
C PRO A 373 7.41 -10.35 -6.77
N ARG A 374 7.70 -10.78 -8.01
CA ARG A 374 8.81 -10.22 -8.80
C ARG A 374 8.59 -8.74 -9.12
N LEU A 375 7.38 -8.40 -9.55
CA LEU A 375 7.00 -7.01 -9.86
C LEU A 375 6.95 -6.16 -8.58
N ALA A 376 6.51 -6.71 -7.45
CA ALA A 376 6.56 -6.03 -6.17
C ALA A 376 8.00 -5.73 -5.72
N ALA A 377 8.91 -6.70 -5.87
CA ALA A 377 10.34 -6.51 -5.57
C ALA A 377 10.96 -5.44 -6.47
N ARG A 378 10.64 -5.45 -7.77
CA ARG A 378 11.07 -4.43 -8.73
C ARG A 378 10.55 -3.03 -8.38
N LEU A 379 9.26 -2.89 -8.04
CA LEU A 379 8.66 -1.63 -7.60
C LEU A 379 9.41 -1.06 -6.38
N ARG A 380 9.65 -1.91 -5.37
CA ARG A 380 10.42 -1.53 -4.17
C ARG A 380 11.85 -1.12 -4.54
N ASP A 381 12.54 -1.91 -5.37
CA ASP A 381 13.92 -1.65 -5.77
C ASP A 381 14.08 -0.27 -6.43
N ARG A 382 13.24 0.01 -7.42
CA ARG A 382 13.29 1.28 -8.16
C ARG A 382 12.93 2.48 -7.29
N TYR A 383 11.93 2.32 -6.41
CA TYR A 383 11.55 3.37 -5.48
C TYR A 383 12.69 3.67 -4.49
N LEU A 384 13.34 2.65 -3.92
CA LEU A 384 14.45 2.82 -2.99
C LEU A 384 15.70 3.38 -3.67
N GLU A 385 15.98 2.97 -4.91
CA GLU A 385 17.07 3.52 -5.72
C GLU A 385 16.86 5.02 -5.98
N ALA A 386 15.63 5.44 -6.28
CA ALA A 386 15.29 6.85 -6.52
C ALA A 386 15.30 7.70 -5.24
N THR A 387 14.81 7.16 -4.11
CA THR A 387 14.60 7.95 -2.87
C THR A 387 15.71 7.82 -1.84
N GLY A 388 16.46 6.72 -1.88
CA GLY A 388 17.48 6.39 -0.90
C GLY A 388 16.99 5.96 0.48
N ASP A 389 15.70 5.63 0.60
CA ASP A 389 15.04 5.33 1.87
C ASP A 389 15.33 3.91 2.39
N TYR A 390 16.61 3.53 2.42
CA TYR A 390 17.09 2.20 2.79
C TYR A 390 17.22 1.97 4.30
N LEU A 391 17.26 3.04 5.10
CA LEU A 391 17.66 2.95 6.51
C LEU A 391 16.58 2.37 7.44
N ASP A 392 15.31 2.40 7.01
CA ASP A 392 14.13 2.10 7.83
C ASP A 392 13.20 1.06 7.19
N LEU A 393 13.76 0.04 6.54
CA LEU A 393 12.97 -1.01 5.88
C LEU A 393 12.24 -1.96 6.85
N ASP A 394 12.52 -1.85 8.14
CA ASP A 394 11.74 -2.49 9.21
C ASP A 394 10.32 -1.91 9.26
N LEU A 395 10.17 -0.61 9.03
CA LEU A 395 8.86 0.04 8.88
C LEU A 395 8.08 -0.45 7.68
N LEU A 396 8.75 -0.71 6.55
CA LEU A 396 8.08 -1.18 5.34
C LEU A 396 7.32 -2.48 5.62
N ARG A 397 7.94 -3.42 6.35
CA ARG A 397 7.30 -4.69 6.73
C ARG A 397 6.14 -4.47 7.70
N TYR A 398 6.29 -3.56 8.69
CA TYR A 398 5.20 -3.17 9.58
C TYR A 398 4.00 -2.61 8.81
N TYR A 399 4.24 -1.70 7.86
CA TYR A 399 3.18 -1.12 7.03
C TYR A 399 2.57 -2.13 6.07
N GLN A 400 3.35 -3.05 5.50
CA GLN A 400 2.82 -4.12 4.63
C GLN A 400 1.85 -5.02 5.38
N THR A 401 2.19 -5.43 6.61
CA THR A 401 1.29 -6.21 7.47
C THR A 401 0.03 -5.40 7.79
N LEU A 402 0.17 -4.14 8.19
CA LEU A 402 -0.96 -3.27 8.50
C LEU A 402 -1.91 -3.09 7.30
N ARG A 403 -1.36 -2.83 6.11
CA ARG A 403 -2.14 -2.68 4.86
C ARG A 403 -2.79 -3.98 4.41
N ALA A 404 -2.15 -5.13 4.64
CA ALA A 404 -2.81 -6.41 4.42
C ALA A 404 -4.01 -6.59 5.36
N LEU A 405 -3.90 -6.19 6.62
CA LEU A 405 -5.02 -6.26 7.58
C LEU A 405 -6.15 -5.28 7.26
N VAL A 406 -5.82 -4.08 6.79
CA VAL A 406 -6.76 -3.12 6.18
C VAL A 406 -7.58 -3.81 5.08
N ARG A 407 -6.92 -4.47 4.12
CA ARG A 407 -7.60 -5.20 3.03
C ARG A 407 -8.39 -6.39 3.52
N CYS A 408 -7.83 -7.17 4.45
CA CYS A 408 -8.51 -8.29 5.10
C CYS A 408 -9.83 -7.83 5.74
N LYS A 409 -9.79 -6.76 6.54
CA LYS A 409 -10.97 -6.13 7.15
C LYS A 409 -12.01 -5.77 6.10
N VAL A 410 -11.66 -5.06 5.03
CA VAL A 410 -12.61 -4.71 3.96
C VAL A 410 -13.33 -5.95 3.40
N TYR A 411 -12.59 -7.01 3.08
CA TYR A 411 -13.19 -8.21 2.51
C TYR A 411 -14.01 -9.02 3.54
N VAL A 412 -13.65 -8.97 4.83
CA VAL A 412 -14.46 -9.57 5.90
C VAL A 412 -15.84 -8.89 5.99
N LEU A 413 -15.86 -7.57 5.94
CA LEU A 413 -17.09 -6.77 6.03
C LEU A 413 -17.97 -6.98 4.81
N ARG A 414 -17.36 -6.96 3.62
CA ARG A 414 -18.07 -7.33 2.38
C ARG A 414 -18.65 -8.73 2.48
N LEU A 415 -17.93 -9.70 3.04
CA LEU A 415 -18.43 -11.06 3.21
C LEU A 415 -19.64 -11.13 4.17
N GLN A 416 -19.75 -10.23 5.14
CA GLN A 416 -20.89 -10.15 6.06
C GLN A 416 -22.14 -9.54 5.40
N GLU A 417 -21.96 -8.62 4.44
CA GLU A 417 -23.04 -8.00 3.67
C GLU A 417 -23.63 -8.92 2.60
N LEU A 418 -22.83 -9.82 2.03
CA LEU A 418 -23.27 -10.71 0.95
C LEU A 418 -24.28 -11.76 1.45
N ALA A 419 -25.40 -11.91 0.75
CA ALA A 419 -26.38 -12.97 1.00
C ALA A 419 -25.73 -14.36 0.91
N ALA A 420 -26.20 -15.33 1.69
CA ALA A 420 -25.54 -16.63 1.86
C ALA A 420 -25.29 -17.42 0.55
N ASP A 421 -26.13 -17.21 -0.46
CA ASP A 421 -26.09 -17.81 -1.79
C ASP A 421 -25.41 -16.93 -2.85
N ASP A 422 -24.88 -15.76 -2.48
CA ASP A 422 -24.23 -14.85 -3.42
C ASP A 422 -22.95 -15.49 -4.00
N PRO A 423 -22.82 -15.58 -5.34
CA PRO A 423 -21.68 -16.22 -6.01
C PRO A 423 -20.33 -15.54 -5.71
N GLN A 424 -20.32 -14.29 -5.24
CA GLN A 424 -19.10 -13.56 -4.89
C GLN A 424 -18.54 -13.96 -3.53
N ARG A 425 -19.29 -14.66 -2.67
CA ARG A 425 -18.84 -15.02 -1.31
C ARG A 425 -17.56 -15.84 -1.32
N ALA A 426 -17.46 -16.84 -2.20
CA ALA A 426 -16.28 -17.70 -2.28
C ALA A 426 -15.02 -16.89 -2.65
N ALA A 427 -15.13 -16.02 -3.66
CA ALA A 427 -14.04 -15.14 -4.06
C ALA A 427 -13.66 -14.15 -2.93
N CYS A 428 -14.65 -13.61 -2.22
CA CYS A 428 -14.42 -12.71 -1.09
C CYS A 428 -13.69 -13.41 0.06
N ALA A 429 -14.10 -14.63 0.43
CA ALA A 429 -13.45 -15.44 1.45
C ALA A 429 -12.00 -15.82 1.07
N GLN A 430 -11.75 -16.14 -0.21
CA GLN A 430 -10.40 -16.37 -0.71
C GLN A 430 -9.52 -15.12 -0.57
N ARG A 431 -10.07 -13.92 -0.82
CA ARG A 431 -9.34 -12.66 -0.61
C ARG A 431 -9.00 -12.46 0.86
N VAL A 432 -9.94 -12.67 1.79
CA VAL A 432 -9.67 -12.61 3.23
C VAL A 432 -8.48 -13.50 3.60
N GLN A 433 -8.50 -14.77 3.16
CA GLN A 433 -7.41 -15.72 3.41
C GLN A 433 -6.08 -15.26 2.83
N ALA A 434 -6.07 -14.77 1.58
CA ALA A 434 -4.85 -14.36 0.91
C ALA A 434 -4.14 -13.21 1.65
N TYR A 435 -4.88 -12.17 2.07
CA TYR A 435 -4.29 -11.06 2.84
C TYR A 435 -3.87 -11.48 4.25
N LEU A 436 -4.65 -12.35 4.90
CA LEU A 436 -4.30 -12.85 6.24
C LEU A 436 -3.03 -13.71 6.20
N GLN A 437 -2.91 -14.60 5.21
CA GLN A 437 -1.72 -15.43 4.99
C GLN A 437 -0.49 -14.59 4.66
N PHE A 438 -0.64 -13.56 3.83
CA PHE A 438 0.44 -12.61 3.55
C PHE A 438 0.93 -11.91 4.83
N ALA A 439 0.01 -11.38 5.64
CA ALA A 439 0.34 -10.75 6.91
C ALA A 439 1.09 -11.74 7.84
N LEU A 440 0.59 -12.98 7.94
CA LEU A 440 1.22 -14.03 8.74
C LEU A 440 2.61 -14.43 8.24
N ALA A 441 2.85 -14.38 6.92
CA ALA A 441 4.16 -14.64 6.34
C ALA A 441 5.15 -13.51 6.64
N CYS A 442 4.69 -12.25 6.62
CA CYS A 442 5.52 -11.08 6.92
C CYS A 442 6.07 -11.09 8.35
N VAL A 443 5.29 -11.59 9.32
CA VAL A 443 5.65 -11.63 10.74
C VAL A 443 6.47 -12.86 11.16
N GLN A 444 6.83 -13.75 10.22
CA GLN A 444 7.76 -14.85 10.51
C GLN A 444 9.21 -14.33 10.58
N PRO A 445 10.12 -15.01 11.30
CA PRO A 445 11.54 -14.69 11.29
C PRO A 445 12.06 -14.63 9.85
N ALA A 446 12.70 -13.52 9.52
CA ALA A 446 13.14 -13.26 8.17
C ALA A 446 14.44 -14.02 7.84
N ARG A 447 14.63 -14.37 6.57
CA ARG A 447 15.84 -15.04 6.08
C ARG A 447 16.71 -14.02 5.34
N ALA A 448 17.44 -13.21 6.12
CA ALA A 448 18.39 -12.26 5.56
C ALA A 448 19.66 -12.97 5.07
N ALA A 449 20.28 -12.41 4.03
CA ALA A 449 21.54 -12.87 3.47
C ALA A 449 22.26 -11.69 2.83
N LEU A 450 23.59 -11.74 2.79
CA LEU A 450 24.42 -10.73 2.14
C LEU A 450 25.02 -11.30 0.86
N MET A 451 24.64 -10.72 -0.27
CA MET A 451 25.21 -11.02 -1.57
C MET A 451 25.96 -9.79 -2.09
N ILE A 452 27.08 -10.01 -2.77
CA ILE A 452 27.78 -8.95 -3.51
C ILE A 452 28.00 -9.40 -4.95
N THR A 453 27.98 -8.47 -5.89
CA THR A 453 28.47 -8.75 -7.25
C THR A 453 29.99 -8.68 -7.28
N HIS A 454 30.62 -9.36 -8.23
CA HIS A 454 32.03 -9.24 -8.55
C HIS A 454 32.17 -9.19 -10.07
N GLY A 455 33.04 -8.32 -10.60
CA GLY A 455 33.35 -8.30 -12.04
C GLY A 455 33.49 -6.92 -12.65
N PHE A 456 33.97 -6.88 -13.90
CA PHE A 456 34.32 -5.65 -14.61
C PHE A 456 33.11 -4.84 -15.10
N SER A 457 33.33 -3.57 -15.42
CA SER A 457 32.38 -2.76 -16.18
C SER A 457 32.00 -3.47 -17.49
N GLY A 458 30.71 -3.45 -17.85
CA GLY A 458 30.19 -4.19 -19.00
C GLY A 458 29.89 -5.67 -18.77
N SER A 459 30.31 -6.28 -17.64
CA SER A 459 30.13 -7.73 -17.42
C SER A 459 28.68 -8.17 -17.16
N GLY A 460 27.76 -7.23 -16.93
CA GLY A 460 26.35 -7.55 -16.68
C GLY A 460 25.95 -7.63 -15.20
N LYS A 461 26.81 -7.21 -14.26
CA LYS A 461 26.53 -7.16 -12.81
C LYS A 461 25.14 -6.63 -12.47
N SER A 462 24.77 -5.45 -12.98
CA SER A 462 23.46 -4.86 -12.69
C SER A 462 22.29 -5.65 -13.24
N THR A 463 22.47 -6.39 -14.34
CA THR A 463 21.47 -7.32 -14.87
C THR A 463 21.31 -8.53 -13.95
N VAL A 464 22.42 -9.10 -13.47
CA VAL A 464 22.40 -10.19 -12.49
C VAL A 464 21.78 -9.73 -11.16
N ALA A 465 22.17 -8.56 -10.66
CA ALA A 465 21.64 -8.00 -9.43
C ALA A 465 20.14 -7.70 -9.52
N ALA A 466 19.65 -7.23 -10.68
CA ALA A 466 18.22 -7.06 -10.92
C ALA A 466 17.47 -8.41 -10.91
N ALA A 467 18.05 -9.47 -11.47
CA ALA A 467 17.48 -10.81 -11.38
C ALA A 467 17.43 -11.32 -9.93
N VAL A 468 18.46 -11.04 -9.13
CA VAL A 468 18.48 -11.37 -7.68
C VAL A 468 17.37 -10.64 -6.92
N VAL A 469 17.15 -9.36 -7.21
CA VAL A 469 16.01 -8.59 -6.62
C VAL A 469 14.69 -9.32 -6.89
N GLU A 470 14.40 -9.62 -8.15
CA GLU A 470 13.11 -10.18 -8.55
C GLU A 470 12.92 -11.64 -8.09
N LEU A 471 13.98 -12.45 -8.12
CA LEU A 471 13.90 -13.89 -7.83
C LEU A 471 14.02 -14.20 -6.33
N CYS A 472 14.77 -13.39 -5.58
CA CYS A 472 15.10 -13.64 -4.18
C CYS A 472 14.40 -12.66 -3.22
N ASP A 473 13.59 -11.73 -3.75
CA ASP A 473 12.99 -10.63 -2.99
C ASP A 473 14.05 -9.78 -2.25
N ALA A 474 15.22 -9.64 -2.88
CA ALA A 474 16.34 -8.89 -2.30
C ALA A 474 16.14 -7.38 -2.44
N VAL A 475 16.83 -6.62 -1.59
CA VAL A 475 17.02 -5.18 -1.74
C VAL A 475 18.38 -4.95 -2.37
N ARG A 476 18.44 -4.17 -3.45
CA ARG A 476 19.71 -3.83 -4.09
C ARG A 476 20.22 -2.48 -3.63
N ILE A 477 21.53 -2.40 -3.43
CA ILE A 477 22.24 -1.14 -3.26
C ILE A 477 23.25 -1.02 -4.39
N ARG A 478 23.18 0.06 -5.17
CA ARG A 478 24.11 0.32 -6.28
C ARG A 478 25.19 1.29 -5.85
N SER A 479 26.44 0.92 -6.04
CA SER A 479 27.59 1.78 -5.73
C SER A 479 27.56 3.11 -6.48
N ASP A 480 27.26 3.11 -7.78
CA ASP A 480 27.23 4.33 -8.59
C ASP A 480 26.12 5.29 -8.15
N VAL A 481 24.95 4.77 -7.76
CA VAL A 481 23.83 5.57 -7.25
C VAL A 481 24.16 6.20 -5.90
N GLU A 482 24.67 5.42 -4.95
CA GLU A 482 25.04 5.96 -3.63
C GLU A 482 26.21 6.93 -3.73
N ARG A 483 27.17 6.68 -4.62
CA ARG A 483 28.29 7.58 -4.89
C ARG A 483 27.77 8.95 -5.35
N LYS A 484 26.88 9.00 -6.35
CA LYS A 484 26.27 10.27 -6.80
C LYS A 484 25.50 10.96 -5.68
N ARG A 485 24.67 10.20 -4.95
CA ARG A 485 23.88 10.75 -3.83
C ARG A 485 24.74 11.35 -2.73
N MET A 486 25.86 10.72 -2.37
CA MET A 486 26.81 11.25 -1.37
C MET A 486 27.45 12.58 -1.78
N HIS A 487 27.45 12.90 -3.07
CA HIS A 487 27.98 14.15 -3.61
C HIS A 487 26.88 15.14 -4.06
N GLY A 488 25.61 14.88 -3.72
CA GLY A 488 24.49 15.74 -4.09
C GLY A 488 24.17 15.74 -5.59
N ILE A 489 24.67 14.75 -6.33
CA ILE A 489 24.38 14.56 -7.75
C ILE A 489 23.15 13.66 -7.86
N ASP A 490 22.22 14.05 -8.72
CA ASP A 490 21.05 13.22 -9.02
C ASP A 490 21.48 11.83 -9.54
N ALA A 491 20.81 10.78 -9.06
CA ALA A 491 21.21 9.39 -9.32
C ALA A 491 21.16 9.02 -10.81
N ALA A 492 20.26 9.65 -11.57
CA ALA A 492 20.09 9.43 -13.01
C ALA A 492 21.01 10.31 -13.88
N SER A 493 21.67 11.31 -13.29
CA SER A 493 22.52 12.24 -14.02
C SER A 493 23.90 11.64 -14.31
N PRO A 494 24.48 11.80 -15.52
CA PRO A 494 25.85 11.39 -15.79
C PRO A 494 26.81 12.23 -14.92
N ALA A 495 27.73 11.57 -14.22
CA ALA A 495 28.85 12.26 -13.61
C ALA A 495 30.11 11.80 -14.35
N GLY A 496 30.95 12.73 -14.81
CA GLY A 496 32.18 12.35 -15.52
C GLY A 496 33.05 11.40 -14.67
N ALA A 497 33.43 10.25 -15.23
CA ALA A 497 34.20 9.20 -14.54
C ALA A 497 35.67 9.15 -14.99
N ALA A 498 36.40 10.25 -14.80
CA ALA A 498 37.85 10.17 -14.91
C ALA A 498 38.39 9.20 -13.82
N PRO A 499 39.07 8.10 -14.18
CA PRO A 499 39.54 7.10 -13.21
C PRO A 499 40.38 7.74 -12.09
N ALA A 500 40.23 7.22 -10.86
CA ALA A 500 40.98 7.65 -9.68
C ALA A 500 40.91 9.15 -9.35
N SER A 501 39.91 9.88 -9.86
CA SER A 501 39.72 11.31 -9.63
C SER A 501 38.27 11.63 -9.27
N GLY A 502 38.04 12.80 -8.64
CA GLY A 502 36.72 13.26 -8.25
C GLY A 502 35.96 12.21 -7.43
N LEU A 503 34.82 11.75 -7.97
CA LEU A 503 33.96 10.73 -7.35
C LEU A 503 34.64 9.37 -7.17
N TYR A 504 35.68 9.07 -7.93
CA TYR A 504 36.38 7.77 -7.95
C TYR A 504 37.76 7.81 -7.30
N ALA A 505 38.15 8.93 -6.69
CA ALA A 505 39.38 9.02 -5.91
C ALA A 505 39.40 7.98 -4.77
N PRO A 506 40.57 7.47 -4.33
CA PRO A 506 40.66 6.40 -3.34
C PRO A 506 39.85 6.66 -2.05
N ALA A 507 39.91 7.88 -1.52
CA ALA A 507 39.15 8.29 -0.34
C ALA A 507 37.62 8.28 -0.58
N ALA A 508 37.17 8.78 -1.73
CA ALA A 508 35.76 8.79 -2.12
C ALA A 508 35.22 7.36 -2.33
N SER A 509 36.03 6.49 -2.94
CA SER A 509 35.71 5.06 -3.08
C SER A 509 35.63 4.37 -1.72
N MET A 510 36.57 4.60 -0.80
CA MET A 510 36.47 4.07 0.56
C MET A 510 35.19 4.54 1.28
N ALA A 511 34.86 5.82 1.19
CA ALA A 511 33.63 6.38 1.76
C ALA A 511 32.37 5.75 1.17
N THR A 512 32.36 5.52 -0.16
CA THR A 512 31.26 4.84 -0.85
C THR A 512 31.07 3.43 -0.30
N TYR A 513 32.13 2.61 -0.22
CA TYR A 513 32.01 1.24 0.29
C TYR A 513 31.61 1.19 1.77
N ALA A 514 32.08 2.14 2.59
CA ALA A 514 31.62 2.27 3.98
C ALA A 514 30.12 2.58 4.05
N ARG A 515 29.61 3.46 3.17
CA ARG A 515 28.17 3.75 3.05
C ARG A 515 27.38 2.51 2.62
N LEU A 516 27.87 1.75 1.63
CA LEU A 516 27.24 0.51 1.18
C LEU A 516 27.16 -0.53 2.32
N ALA A 517 28.21 -0.67 3.12
CA ALA A 517 28.23 -1.57 4.27
C ALA A 517 27.23 -1.13 5.36
N LEU A 518 27.14 0.18 5.63
CA LEU A 518 26.16 0.74 6.55
C LEU A 518 24.72 0.43 6.10
N LEU A 519 24.43 0.63 4.81
CA LEU A 519 23.11 0.33 4.25
C LEU A 519 22.80 -1.17 4.31
N ALA A 520 23.73 -2.02 3.89
CA ALA A 520 23.57 -3.47 3.94
C ALA A 520 23.27 -3.95 5.36
N ARG A 521 23.98 -3.43 6.37
CA ARG A 521 23.71 -3.72 7.78
C ARG A 521 22.27 -3.41 8.18
N ARG A 522 21.75 -2.23 7.79
CA ARG A 522 20.39 -1.81 8.17
C ARG A 522 19.32 -2.65 7.49
N ILE A 523 19.52 -2.96 6.21
CA ILE A 523 18.63 -3.81 5.42
C ILE A 523 18.57 -5.24 5.99
N ILE A 524 19.74 -5.81 6.33
CA ILE A 524 19.84 -7.14 6.96
C ILE A 524 19.17 -7.15 8.34
N ALA A 525 19.41 -6.11 9.15
CA ALA A 525 18.76 -5.98 10.46
C ALA A 525 17.23 -5.87 10.36
N ALA A 526 16.72 -5.26 9.28
CA ALA A 526 15.30 -5.23 8.94
C ALA A 526 14.76 -6.56 8.36
N GLY A 527 15.61 -7.58 8.23
CA GLY A 527 15.23 -8.92 7.80
C GLY A 527 15.23 -9.15 6.28
N TRP A 528 15.80 -8.24 5.49
CA TRP A 528 15.79 -8.37 4.03
C TRP A 528 17.09 -9.01 3.52
N PRO A 529 17.03 -9.91 2.51
CA PRO A 529 18.20 -10.24 1.71
C PRO A 529 18.71 -8.98 1.01
N VAL A 530 20.02 -8.82 0.91
CA VAL A 530 20.63 -7.65 0.26
C VAL A 530 21.62 -8.09 -0.80
N ILE A 531 21.61 -7.41 -1.96
CA ILE A 531 22.61 -7.52 -3.01
C ILE A 531 23.30 -6.18 -3.21
N VAL A 532 24.62 -6.13 -3.02
CA VAL A 532 25.41 -4.93 -3.27
C VAL A 532 25.98 -4.99 -4.69
N ASP A 533 25.45 -4.15 -5.57
CA ASP A 533 25.83 -4.02 -6.98
C ASP A 533 27.00 -3.03 -7.11
N ALA A 534 28.22 -3.58 -7.07
CA ALA A 534 29.48 -2.87 -7.24
C ALA A 534 30.54 -3.78 -7.91
N ALA A 535 31.68 -3.21 -8.28
CA ALA A 535 32.71 -3.97 -9.00
C ALA A 535 33.45 -4.99 -8.12
N PHE A 536 33.69 -4.64 -6.84
CA PHE A 536 34.39 -5.48 -5.85
C PHE A 536 35.74 -6.07 -6.30
N LEU A 537 36.51 -5.29 -7.05
CA LEU A 537 37.77 -5.75 -7.66
C LEU A 537 38.96 -5.79 -6.70
N GLU A 538 38.84 -5.20 -5.51
CA GLU A 538 39.89 -5.20 -4.47
C GLU A 538 39.51 -6.16 -3.35
N ARG A 539 40.44 -7.01 -2.90
CA ARG A 539 40.24 -8.00 -1.84
C ARG A 539 39.76 -7.36 -0.55
N ARG A 540 40.33 -6.21 -0.15
CA ARG A 540 39.90 -5.47 1.05
C ARG A 540 38.40 -5.13 1.05
N GLN A 541 37.81 -4.89 -0.13
CA GLN A 541 36.39 -4.59 -0.26
C GLN A 541 35.57 -5.86 -0.04
N ARG A 542 36.01 -7.00 -0.58
CA ARG A 542 35.34 -8.29 -0.42
C ARG A 542 35.43 -8.78 1.02
N ASP A 543 36.62 -8.72 1.61
CA ASP A 543 36.87 -9.06 3.01
C ASP A 543 35.99 -8.25 3.98
N ALA A 544 35.80 -6.96 3.72
CA ALA A 544 34.93 -6.12 4.55
C ALA A 544 33.47 -6.58 4.56
N PHE A 545 32.92 -7.03 3.42
CA PHE A 545 31.54 -7.53 3.34
C PHE A 545 31.42 -8.97 3.85
N ALA A 546 32.44 -9.81 3.65
CA ALA A 546 32.50 -11.13 4.27
C ALA A 546 32.54 -11.02 5.81
N ALA A 547 33.32 -10.09 6.35
CA ALA A 547 33.38 -9.79 7.77
C ALA A 547 32.03 -9.26 8.29
N LEU A 548 31.36 -8.38 7.55
CA LEU A 548 30.03 -7.88 7.89
C LEU A 548 28.99 -9.03 7.95
N ALA A 549 28.99 -9.94 6.98
CA ALA A 549 28.09 -11.10 6.99
C ALA A 549 28.32 -11.97 8.22
N LYS A 550 29.60 -12.23 8.55
CA LYS A 550 30.01 -13.00 9.73
C LYS A 550 29.59 -12.32 11.03
N GLU A 551 29.79 -11.00 11.14
CA GLU A 551 29.38 -10.21 12.30
C GLU A 551 27.87 -10.27 12.53
N LEU A 552 27.08 -10.21 11.46
CA LEU A 552 25.61 -10.26 11.51
C LEU A 552 25.06 -11.68 11.58
N GLY A 553 25.92 -12.71 11.48
CA GLY A 553 25.52 -14.11 11.51
C GLY A 553 24.64 -14.52 10.32
N VAL A 554 24.81 -13.91 9.16
CA VAL A 554 24.02 -14.20 7.94
C VAL A 554 24.85 -14.89 6.86
N PRO A 555 24.22 -15.69 5.98
CA PRO A 555 24.90 -16.26 4.83
C PRO A 555 25.52 -15.21 3.91
N PHE A 556 26.67 -15.53 3.30
CA PHE A 556 27.42 -14.67 2.39
C PHE A 556 27.65 -15.34 1.03
N MET A 557 27.51 -14.57 -0.05
CA MET A 557 27.79 -15.03 -1.41
C MET A 557 28.35 -13.93 -2.30
N MET A 558 29.25 -14.31 -3.20
CA MET A 558 29.77 -13.48 -4.27
C MET A 558 29.28 -14.02 -5.62
N LEU A 559 28.63 -13.15 -6.40
CA LEU A 559 28.23 -13.45 -7.78
C LEU A 559 29.33 -12.95 -8.71
N ASP A 560 30.22 -13.84 -9.13
CA ASP A 560 31.31 -13.54 -10.06
C ASP A 560 30.78 -13.50 -11.49
N VAL A 561 30.51 -12.28 -11.97
CA VAL A 561 29.84 -12.05 -13.25
C VAL A 561 30.88 -11.81 -14.34
N CYS A 562 30.97 -12.76 -15.27
CA CYS A 562 31.91 -12.73 -16.38
C CYS A 562 31.20 -12.53 -17.75
N ALA A 563 32.00 -12.05 -18.71
CA ALA A 563 31.69 -11.99 -20.13
C ALA A 563 33.00 -11.90 -20.91
N GLY A 564 33.00 -12.35 -22.17
CA GLY A 564 34.17 -12.20 -23.05
C GLY A 564 34.57 -10.73 -23.25
N GLU A 565 35.86 -10.46 -23.44
CA GLU A 565 36.40 -9.11 -23.57
C GLU A 565 35.68 -8.25 -24.64
N ALA A 566 35.44 -8.83 -25.82
CA ALA A 566 34.74 -8.13 -26.89
C ALA A 566 33.34 -7.65 -26.44
N ILE A 567 32.63 -8.49 -25.68
CA ILE A 567 31.31 -8.18 -25.13
C ILE A 567 31.40 -7.07 -24.07
N LEU A 568 32.42 -7.09 -23.21
CA LEU A 568 32.64 -6.04 -22.21
C LEU A 568 32.79 -4.67 -22.88
N ARG A 569 33.68 -4.57 -23.88
CA ARG A 569 33.94 -3.33 -24.63
C ARG A 569 32.68 -2.85 -25.35
N GLU A 570 32.02 -3.74 -26.08
CA GLU A 570 30.79 -3.42 -26.81
C GLU A 570 29.71 -2.86 -25.87
N ARG A 571 29.47 -3.53 -24.73
CA ARG A 571 28.45 -3.11 -23.76
C ARG A 571 28.78 -1.76 -23.12
N VAL A 572 30.05 -1.48 -22.82
CA VAL A 572 30.49 -0.17 -22.28
C VAL A 572 30.20 0.93 -23.31
N VAL A 573 30.60 0.74 -24.57
CA VAL A 573 30.36 1.72 -25.66
C VAL A 573 28.87 1.94 -25.88
N MET A 574 28.07 0.88 -25.95
CA MET A 574 26.62 0.98 -26.16
C MET A 574 25.92 1.72 -25.02
N ARG A 575 26.36 1.55 -23.77
CA ARG A 575 25.80 2.28 -22.62
C ARG A 575 26.13 3.76 -22.67
N SER A 576 27.38 4.12 -22.95
CA SER A 576 27.77 5.53 -23.10
C SER A 576 26.98 6.24 -24.20
N ARG A 577 26.58 5.53 -25.27
CA ARG A 577 25.75 6.08 -26.35
C ARG A 577 24.27 6.21 -26.01
N ARG A 578 23.70 5.31 -25.21
CA ARG A 578 22.27 5.30 -24.86
C ARG A 578 21.90 6.40 -23.85
N GLY A 579 22.81 6.77 -22.95
CA GLY A 579 22.50 7.69 -21.85
C GLY A 579 21.51 7.09 -20.82
N GLY A 580 21.37 7.74 -19.66
CA GLY A 580 20.34 7.37 -18.66
C GLY A 580 20.61 6.14 -17.78
N ASP A 581 21.81 5.54 -17.83
CA ASP A 581 22.26 4.57 -16.81
C ASP A 581 23.04 5.31 -15.72
N ALA A 582 22.84 4.93 -14.45
CA ALA A 582 23.58 5.48 -13.33
C ALA A 582 25.08 5.10 -13.38
N SER A 583 25.49 4.11 -14.17
CA SER A 583 26.90 3.72 -14.29
C SER A 583 27.71 4.71 -15.12
N ASP A 584 28.77 5.25 -14.54
CA ASP A 584 29.62 6.24 -15.23
C ASP A 584 30.81 5.60 -15.98
N ALA A 585 30.92 4.27 -16.01
CA ALA A 585 32.11 3.60 -16.56
C ALA A 585 32.23 3.70 -18.09
N GLY A 586 33.31 4.34 -18.58
CA GLY A 586 33.75 4.32 -19.98
C GLY A 586 34.89 3.33 -20.24
N GLU A 587 35.43 3.31 -21.46
CA GLU A 587 36.49 2.37 -21.87
C GLU A 587 37.77 2.52 -21.02
N ALA A 588 38.19 3.75 -20.71
CA ALA A 588 39.33 4.00 -19.84
C ALA A 588 39.16 3.43 -18.41
N VAL A 589 37.91 3.39 -17.90
CA VAL A 589 37.59 2.78 -16.60
C VAL A 589 37.72 1.26 -16.69
N LEU A 590 37.25 0.64 -17.78
CA LEU A 590 37.39 -0.80 -17.99
C LEU A 590 38.87 -1.23 -18.04
N GLU A 591 39.72 -0.48 -18.76
CA GLU A 591 41.14 -0.81 -18.81
C GLU A 591 41.85 -0.66 -17.48
N HIS A 592 41.55 0.42 -16.75
CA HIS A 592 42.10 0.62 -15.42
C HIS A 592 41.69 -0.53 -14.49
N GLN A 593 40.41 -0.91 -14.50
CA GLN A 593 39.90 -2.03 -13.70
C GLN A 593 40.61 -3.35 -14.01
N ARG A 594 40.87 -3.65 -15.29
CA ARG A 594 41.58 -4.87 -15.67
C ARG A 594 43.03 -4.85 -15.23
N ALA A 595 43.70 -3.71 -15.34
CA ALA A 595 45.08 -3.56 -14.92
C ALA A 595 45.27 -3.65 -13.39
N SER A 596 44.27 -3.23 -12.61
CA SER A 596 44.40 -3.07 -11.16
C SER A 596 43.57 -4.07 -10.32
N HIS A 597 42.87 -5.03 -10.93
CA HIS A 597 42.06 -5.99 -10.17
C HIS A 597 42.91 -6.98 -9.37
N GLU A 598 42.37 -7.39 -8.22
CA GLU A 598 42.91 -8.44 -7.38
C GLU A 598 42.07 -9.71 -7.59
N PRO A 599 42.63 -10.78 -8.22
CA PRO A 599 41.91 -12.02 -8.50
C PRO A 599 41.26 -12.65 -7.26
N LEU A 600 40.22 -13.46 -7.48
CA LEU A 600 39.61 -14.27 -6.45
C LEU A 600 40.62 -15.33 -5.96
N SER A 601 40.81 -15.39 -4.64
CA SER A 601 41.69 -16.34 -3.98
C SER A 601 40.99 -17.68 -3.72
N VAL A 602 41.78 -18.72 -3.43
CA VAL A 602 41.26 -20.06 -3.09
C VAL A 602 40.35 -20.03 -1.85
N GLU A 603 40.64 -19.14 -0.90
CA GLU A 603 39.84 -18.94 0.34
C GLU A 603 38.46 -18.34 0.05
N GLU A 604 38.32 -17.62 -1.07
CA GLU A 604 37.09 -16.95 -1.47
C GLU A 604 36.16 -17.86 -2.28
N MET A 605 36.71 -18.86 -2.97
CA MET A 605 35.96 -19.78 -3.85
C MET A 605 34.74 -20.45 -3.21
N PRO A 606 34.73 -20.85 -1.92
CA PRO A 606 33.54 -21.41 -1.27
C PRO A 606 32.32 -20.48 -1.26
N TYR A 607 32.54 -19.17 -1.36
CA TYR A 607 31.47 -18.16 -1.38
C TYR A 607 31.10 -17.72 -2.80
N VAL A 608 31.82 -18.20 -3.82
CA VAL A 608 31.68 -17.73 -5.21
C VAL A 608 30.66 -18.56 -5.97
N THR A 609 29.80 -17.87 -6.70
CA THR A 609 28.96 -18.43 -7.76
C THR A 609 29.31 -17.71 -9.05
N GLN A 610 29.87 -18.44 -10.02
CA GLN A 610 30.15 -17.88 -11.33
C GLN A 610 28.86 -17.72 -12.13
N VAL A 611 28.75 -16.60 -12.83
CA VAL A 611 27.61 -16.25 -13.69
C VAL A 611 28.16 -15.74 -15.02
N ASP A 612 28.05 -16.53 -16.07
CA ASP A 612 28.29 -16.04 -17.42
C ASP A 612 27.06 -15.27 -17.91
N SER A 613 27.20 -13.94 -18.01
CA SER A 613 26.12 -13.06 -18.43
C SER A 613 25.69 -13.23 -19.90
N ALA A 614 26.39 -14.05 -20.69
CA ALA A 614 26.08 -14.36 -22.08
C ALA A 614 25.50 -15.78 -22.27
N ALA A 615 25.52 -16.64 -21.25
CA ALA A 615 25.12 -18.04 -21.37
C ALA A 615 23.59 -18.26 -21.50
N GLY A 616 22.77 -17.26 -21.16
CA GLY A 616 21.31 -17.34 -21.27
C GLY A 616 20.61 -18.14 -20.16
N ASP A 617 21.32 -18.53 -19.10
CA ASP A 617 20.84 -19.37 -17.99
C ASP A 617 20.69 -18.61 -16.65
N LEU A 618 20.68 -17.28 -16.70
CA LEU A 618 20.74 -16.39 -15.53
C LEU A 618 19.71 -16.75 -14.45
N VAL A 619 18.48 -17.04 -14.85
CA VAL A 619 17.38 -17.33 -13.91
C VAL A 619 17.66 -18.62 -13.14
N GLN A 620 18.12 -19.66 -13.83
CA GLN A 620 18.46 -20.96 -13.24
C GLN A 620 19.64 -20.81 -12.28
N THR A 621 20.69 -20.11 -12.72
CA THR A 621 21.90 -19.89 -11.92
C THR A 621 21.62 -19.11 -10.64
N VAL A 622 20.87 -18.01 -10.73
CA VAL A 622 20.48 -17.22 -9.54
C VAL A 622 19.60 -18.02 -8.58
N ARG A 623 18.64 -18.80 -9.09
CA ARG A 623 17.78 -19.66 -8.25
C ARG A 623 18.58 -20.72 -7.50
N ALA A 624 19.44 -21.46 -8.21
CA ALA A 624 20.29 -22.47 -7.60
C ALA A 624 21.25 -21.85 -6.58
N ALA A 625 21.78 -20.66 -6.86
CA ALA A 625 22.61 -19.91 -5.92
C ALA A 625 21.83 -19.56 -4.64
N TRP A 626 20.62 -19.02 -4.80
CA TRP A 626 19.76 -18.66 -3.68
C TRP A 626 19.34 -19.85 -2.82
N GLU A 627 19.03 -20.99 -3.45
CA GLU A 627 18.69 -22.23 -2.74
C GLU A 627 19.86 -22.78 -1.92
N ARG A 628 21.09 -22.71 -2.42
CA ARG A 628 22.29 -23.09 -1.63
C ARG A 628 22.58 -22.16 -0.46
N LEU A 629 22.12 -20.92 -0.54
CA LEU A 629 22.32 -19.91 0.50
C LEU A 629 21.32 -20.03 1.66
N ARG A 630 20.19 -20.71 1.41
CA ARG A 630 19.09 -20.94 2.36
C ARG A 630 19.24 -22.25 3.11
#